data_AF-A0A372MM16-F1
#
_entry.id   AF-A0A372MM16-F1
#
_cell.length_a   1.000
_cell.length_b   1.000
_cell.length_c   1.000
_cell.angle_alpha   90.00
_cell.angle_beta   90.00
_cell.angle_gamma   90.00
#
_symmetry.space_group_name_H-M   'P 1'
#
loop_
_entity.id
_entity.type
_entity.pdbx_description
1 polymer ?
#
loop_
_entity_poly.entity_id
_entity_poly.type
_entity_poly.pdbx_seq_one_letter_code
_entity_poly.pdbx_strand_id
1 'polypeptide(L)'
;MRSGLVKKILFSLIVLGVISFEFFIVYAIHFRSYEFLGLWESFGIEQTQWSRFVFDTARFWWWLPKMSVVLWVYTLKNFQIKTVLLTLIFNLLIIFSLLWAIYEPTMIIDLSK
;
A
#
# COMPACT_ATOMS: atom_id res chain seq x y z
N MET A 1 -20.32 26.81 -11.09
CA MET A 1 -18.84 26.70 -11.04
C MET A 1 -18.28 26.20 -9.70
N ARG A 2 -18.73 26.69 -8.52
CA ARG A 2 -18.17 26.28 -7.21
C ARG A 2 -18.25 24.78 -6.87
N SER A 3 -19.33 24.08 -7.27
CA SER A 3 -19.54 22.67 -6.90
C SER A 3 -18.52 21.69 -7.49
N GLY A 4 -18.00 21.95 -8.69
CA GLY A 4 -17.00 21.09 -9.33
C GLY A 4 -15.64 21.17 -8.66
N LEU A 5 -15.24 22.37 -8.23
CA LEU A 5 -13.97 22.60 -7.55
C LEU A 5 -13.97 21.98 -6.14
N VAL A 6 -15.08 22.12 -5.41
CA VAL A 6 -15.26 21.47 -4.10
C VAL A 6 -15.16 19.95 -4.22
N LYS A 7 -15.77 19.32 -5.24
CA LYS A 7 -15.65 17.88 -5.48
C LYS A 7 -14.21 17.45 -5.71
N LYS A 8 -13.44 18.21 -6.51
CA LYS A 8 -12.02 17.92 -6.76
C LYS A 8 -11.17 18.05 -5.50
N ILE A 9 -11.44 19.04 -4.66
CA ILE A 9 -10.75 19.22 -3.37
C ILE A 9 -11.05 18.05 -2.44
N LEU A 10 -12.33 17.70 -2.24
CA LEU A 10 -12.73 16.58 -1.39
C LEU A 10 -12.12 15.26 -1.86
N PHE A 11 -12.20 14.98 -3.16
CA PHE A 11 -11.54 13.82 -3.77
C PHE A 11 -10.02 13.82 -3.52
N SER A 12 -9.36 14.97 -3.70
CA SER A 12 -7.92 15.08 -3.47
C SER A 12 -7.53 14.81 -2.03
N LEU A 13 -8.30 15.34 -1.07
CA LEU A 13 -8.04 15.10 0.36
C LEU A 13 -8.13 13.61 0.69
N ILE A 14 -9.16 12.92 0.19
CA ILE A 14 -9.32 11.47 0.37
C ILE A 14 -8.13 10.72 -0.23
N VAL A 15 -7.81 11.00 -1.49
CA VAL A 15 -6.73 10.29 -2.20
C VAL A 15 -5.36 10.57 -1.59
N LEU A 16 -5.09 11.80 -1.16
CA LEU A 16 -3.83 12.14 -0.47
C LEU A 16 -3.73 11.42 0.89
N GLY A 17 -4.82 11.31 1.65
CA GLY A 17 -4.85 10.52 2.88
C GLY A 17 -4.51 9.05 2.63
N VAL A 18 -5.10 8.48 1.58
CA VAL A 18 -4.85 7.09 1.16
C VAL A 18 -3.40 6.88 0.69
N ILE A 19 -2.89 7.73 -0.19
CA ILE A 19 -1.50 7.67 -0.66
C ILE A 19 -0.51 7.83 0.50
N SER A 20 -0.79 8.72 1.45
CA SER A 20 0.05 8.89 2.64
C SER A 20 0.09 7.60 3.48
N PHE A 21 -1.05 6.92 3.61
CA PHE A 21 -1.13 5.64 4.29
C PHE A 21 -0.39 4.52 3.53
N GLU A 22 -0.49 4.46 2.20
CA GLU A 22 0.30 3.54 1.37
C GLU A 22 1.81 3.76 1.57
N PHE A 23 2.28 5.01 1.53
CA PHE A 23 3.68 5.34 1.79
C PHE A 23 4.11 4.95 3.21
N PHE A 24 3.26 5.17 4.21
CA PHE A 24 3.53 4.75 5.58
C PHE A 24 3.73 3.23 5.69
N ILE A 25 2.86 2.43 5.06
CA ILE A 25 2.98 0.97 5.07
C ILE A 25 4.26 0.52 4.33
N VAL A 26 4.51 1.03 3.13
CA VAL A 26 5.73 0.67 2.37
C VAL A 26 6.98 1.05 3.14
N TYR A 27 6.99 2.22 3.79
CA TYR A 27 8.10 2.63 4.65
C TYR A 27 8.28 1.68 5.83
N ALA A 28 7.19 1.30 6.51
CA ALA A 28 7.25 0.34 7.60
C ALA A 28 7.81 -1.02 7.15
N ILE A 29 7.35 -1.54 6.01
CA ILE A 29 7.86 -2.80 5.43
C ILE A 29 9.34 -2.67 5.10
N HIS A 30 9.74 -1.61 4.40
CA HIS A 30 11.10 -1.47 3.87
C HIS A 30 12.16 -1.15 4.93
N PHE A 31 11.82 -0.35 5.95
CA PHE A 31 12.78 0.04 6.98
C PHE A 31 12.83 -0.99 8.10
N ARG A 32 11.68 -1.52 8.53
CA ARG A 32 11.66 -2.54 9.58
C ARG A 32 12.10 -3.90 9.09
N SER A 33 12.10 -4.19 7.79
CA SER A 33 12.62 -5.46 7.26
C SER A 33 14.06 -5.71 7.68
N TYR A 34 14.92 -4.69 7.57
CA TYR A 34 16.34 -4.80 7.90
C TYR A 34 16.57 -4.99 9.41
N GLU A 35 15.80 -4.31 10.25
CA GLU A 35 15.89 -4.47 11.71
C GLU A 35 15.32 -5.81 12.18
N PHE A 36 14.21 -6.26 11.58
CA PHE A 36 13.58 -7.54 11.90
C PHE A 36 14.39 -8.74 11.39
N LEU A 37 15.04 -8.65 10.22
CA LEU A 37 15.91 -9.72 9.70
C LEU A 37 17.02 -10.07 10.71
N GLY A 38 17.76 -9.07 11.19
CA GLY A 38 18.82 -9.29 12.19
C GLY A 38 18.31 -9.76 13.55
N LEU A 39 17.12 -9.28 13.96
CA LEU A 39 16.51 -9.71 15.23
C LEU A 39 16.10 -11.19 15.19
N TRP A 40 15.47 -11.64 14.11
CA TRP A 40 14.97 -13.02 13.99
C TRP A 40 16.10 -14.04 13.92
N GLU A 41 17.18 -13.71 13.20
CA GLU A 41 18.40 -14.51 13.23
C GLU A 41 18.99 -14.59 14.64
N SER A 42 18.97 -13.50 15.41
CA SER A 42 19.46 -13.49 16.80
C SER A 42 18.62 -14.33 17.77
N PHE A 43 17.33 -14.55 17.46
CA PHE A 43 16.44 -15.43 18.22
C PHE A 43 16.41 -16.87 17.71
N GLY A 44 17.18 -17.19 16.65
CA GLY A 44 17.20 -18.53 16.05
C GLY A 44 15.89 -18.93 15.36
N ILE A 45 15.05 -17.96 14.99
CA ILE A 45 13.77 -18.22 14.33
C ILE A 45 13.98 -18.19 12.82
N GLU A 46 13.75 -19.34 12.17
CA GLU A 46 13.81 -19.42 10.71
C GLU A 46 12.66 -18.63 10.07
N GLN A 47 13.02 -17.68 9.21
CA GLN A 47 12.04 -16.95 8.41
C GLN A 47 11.35 -17.86 7.39
N THR A 48 10.04 -17.73 7.30
CA THR A 48 9.22 -18.42 6.30
C THR A 48 9.50 -17.92 4.88
N GLN A 49 9.21 -18.76 3.88
CA GLN A 49 9.42 -18.40 2.46
C GLN A 49 8.63 -17.13 2.05
N TRP A 50 7.47 -16.90 2.67
CA TRP A 50 6.66 -15.72 2.42
C TRP A 50 7.33 -14.42 2.91
N SER A 51 7.81 -14.42 4.16
CA SER A 51 8.48 -13.23 4.73
C SER A 51 9.73 -12.85 3.95
N ARG A 52 10.54 -13.84 3.53
CA ARG A 52 11.69 -13.60 2.63
C ARG A 52 11.28 -12.97 1.31
N PHE A 53 10.25 -13.51 0.65
CA PHE A 53 9.75 -12.96 -0.61
C PHE A 53 9.28 -11.49 -0.46
N VAL A 54 8.54 -11.18 0.60
CA VAL A 54 8.07 -9.81 0.87
C VAL A 54 9.25 -8.85 1.09
N PHE A 55 10.27 -9.27 1.85
CA PHE A 55 11.44 -8.45 2.11
C PHE A 55 12.35 -8.26 0.88
N ASP A 56 12.59 -9.33 0.11
CA ASP A 56 13.38 -9.25 -1.13
C ASP A 56 12.71 -8.34 -2.17
N THR A 57 11.38 -8.35 -2.20
CA THR A 57 10.63 -7.52 -3.15
C THR A 57 10.37 -6.11 -2.62
N ALA A 58 10.57 -5.81 -1.32
CA ALA A 58 10.20 -4.56 -0.63
C ALA A 58 10.59 -3.28 -1.39
N ARG A 59 11.75 -3.26 -2.06
CA ARG A 59 12.21 -2.13 -2.88
C ARG A 59 11.25 -1.79 -4.02
N PHE A 60 10.62 -2.79 -4.63
CA PHE A 60 9.68 -2.63 -5.73
C PHE A 60 8.30 -2.11 -5.28
N TRP A 61 7.91 -2.31 -4.02
CA TRP A 61 6.62 -1.87 -3.50
C TRP A 61 6.47 -0.34 -3.50
N TRP A 62 7.59 0.41 -3.50
CA TRP A 62 7.60 1.86 -3.71
C TRP A 62 7.02 2.32 -5.05
N TRP A 63 6.90 1.43 -6.04
CA TRP A 63 6.24 1.75 -7.30
C TRP A 63 4.72 1.91 -7.16
N LEU A 64 4.09 1.18 -6.23
CA LEU A 64 2.65 1.23 -6.03
C LEU A 64 2.15 2.64 -5.66
N PRO A 65 2.63 3.29 -4.58
CA PRO A 65 2.18 4.63 -4.23
C PRO A 65 2.58 5.69 -5.27
N LYS A 66 3.68 5.49 -6.01
CA LYS A 66 4.03 6.36 -7.14
C LYS A 66 2.99 6.28 -8.26
N MET A 67 2.51 5.09 -8.58
CA MET A 67 1.44 4.90 -9.56
C MET A 67 0.13 5.54 -9.07
N SER A 68 -0.18 5.43 -7.76
CA SER A 68 -1.32 6.12 -7.15
C SER A 68 -1.27 7.64 -7.35
N VAL A 69 -0.09 8.26 -7.19
CA VAL A 69 0.13 9.69 -7.46
C VAL A 69 -0.10 10.03 -8.94
N VAL A 70 0.43 9.22 -9.86
CA VAL A 70 0.23 9.42 -11.31
C VAL A 70 -1.25 9.36 -11.67
N LEU A 71 -1.98 8.36 -11.13
CA LEU A 71 -3.41 8.20 -11.38
C LEU A 71 -4.22 9.35 -10.78
N TRP A 72 -3.85 9.82 -9.59
CA TRP A 72 -4.47 10.98 -8.95
C TRP A 72 -4.34 12.24 -9.82
N VAL A 73 -3.13 12.56 -10.30
CA VAL A 73 -2.89 13.71 -11.18
C VAL A 73 -3.66 13.56 -12.50
N TYR A 74 -3.68 12.35 -13.07
CA TYR A 74 -4.45 12.07 -14.29
C TYR A 74 -5.95 12.31 -14.08
N THR A 75 -6.52 11.86 -12.96
CA THR A 75 -7.93 12.04 -12.62
C THR A 75 -8.27 13.50 -12.34
N LEU A 76 -7.36 14.29 -11.76
CA LEU A 76 -7.58 15.73 -11.58
C LEU A 76 -7.72 16.49 -12.91
N LYS A 77 -6.92 16.10 -13.91
CA LYS A 77 -6.98 16.64 -15.28
C LYS A 77 -8.26 16.17 -15.99
N ASN A 78 -8.58 14.88 -15.88
CA ASN A 78 -9.70 14.24 -16.58
C ASN A 78 -10.82 13.84 -15.60
N PHE A 79 -11.35 14.81 -14.86
CA PHE A 79 -12.24 14.55 -13.73
C PHE A 79 -13.61 14.05 -14.19
N GLN A 80 -13.76 12.73 -14.25
CA GLN A 80 -14.96 12.01 -14.66
C GLN A 80 -15.21 10.89 -13.65
N ILE A 81 -16.46 10.44 -13.53
CA ILE A 81 -16.79 9.38 -12.57
C ILE A 81 -15.97 8.10 -12.80
N LYS A 82 -15.69 7.76 -14.07
CA LYS A 82 -14.89 6.58 -14.45
C LYS A 82 -13.44 6.68 -13.94
N THR A 83 -12.80 7.84 -14.08
CA THR A 83 -11.41 8.05 -13.64
C THR A 83 -11.31 8.14 -12.11
N VAL A 84 -12.31 8.74 -11.46
CA VAL A 84 -12.45 8.75 -10.00
C VAL A 84 -12.56 7.33 -9.45
N LEU A 85 -13.49 6.52 -9.98
CA LEU A 85 -13.66 5.13 -9.55
C LEU A 85 -12.40 4.30 -9.80
N LEU A 86 -11.77 4.46 -10.97
CA LEU A 86 -10.52 3.77 -11.28
C LEU A 86 -9.42 4.08 -10.25
N THR A 87 -9.28 5.35 -9.86
CA THR A 87 -8.29 5.78 -8.85
C THR A 87 -8.57 5.17 -7.49
N LEU A 88 -9.83 5.22 -7.05
CA LEU A 88 -10.21 4.70 -5.74
C LEU A 88 -10.04 3.17 -5.66
N ILE A 89 -10.48 2.45 -6.70
CA ILE A 89 -10.33 0.99 -6.76
C ILE A 89 -8.85 0.60 -6.81
N PHE A 90 -8.04 1.30 -7.61
CA PHE A 90 -6.61 1.03 -7.71
C PHE A 90 -5.90 1.22 -6.37
N ASN A 91 -6.14 2.32 -5.68
CA ASN A 91 -5.57 2.56 -4.34
C ASN A 91 -6.05 1.52 -3.32
N LEU A 92 -7.32 1.12 -3.37
CA LEU A 92 -7.86 0.08 -2.51
C LEU A 92 -7.11 -1.25 -2.71
N LEU A 93 -6.88 -1.66 -3.97
CA LEU A 93 -6.13 -2.87 -4.30
C LEU A 93 -4.67 -2.81 -3.81
N ILE A 94 -4.05 -1.63 -3.86
CA ILE A 94 -2.71 -1.41 -3.31
C ILE A 94 -2.71 -1.60 -1.80
N ILE A 95 -3.64 -0.97 -1.07
CA ILE A 95 -3.75 -1.15 0.38
C ILE A 95 -3.96 -2.63 0.72
N PHE A 96 -4.87 -3.33 0.03
CA PHE A 96 -5.10 -4.75 0.28
C PHE A 96 -3.82 -5.58 0.06
N SER A 97 -3.09 -5.30 -1.01
CA SER A 97 -1.85 -5.99 -1.32
C SER A 97 -0.75 -5.72 -0.28
N LEU A 98 -0.65 -4.47 0.20
CA LEU A 98 0.31 -4.06 1.23
C LEU A 98 -0.01 -4.66 2.60
N LEU A 99 -1.29 -4.69 2.99
CA LEU A 99 -1.74 -5.35 4.22
C LEU A 99 -1.53 -6.85 4.15
N TRP A 100 -1.78 -7.46 2.98
CA TRP A 100 -1.50 -8.87 2.75
C TRP A 100 0.00 -9.18 2.83
N ALA A 101 0.87 -8.27 2.40
CA ALA A 101 2.31 -8.42 2.53
C ALA A 101 2.77 -8.45 3.99
N ILE A 102 2.11 -7.66 4.85
CA ILE A 102 2.40 -7.64 6.29
C ILE A 102 1.91 -8.92 6.97
N TYR A 103 0.75 -9.46 6.55
CA TYR A 103 0.22 -10.68 7.13
C TYR A 103 0.93 -11.92 6.61
N GLU A 104 1.41 -12.76 7.53
CA GLU A 104 1.91 -14.07 7.19
C GLU A 104 0.72 -15.02 6.91
N PRO A 105 0.65 -15.68 5.73
CA PRO A 105 -0.47 -16.57 5.37
C PRO A 105 -0.71 -17.70 6.38
N THR A 106 0.33 -18.09 7.12
CA THR A 106 0.28 -19.12 8.16
C THR A 106 -0.56 -18.71 9.38
N MET A 107 -0.67 -17.42 9.70
CA MET A 107 -1.51 -16.94 10.79
C MET A 107 -3.02 -17.06 10.51
N ILE A 108 -3.42 -17.13 9.23
CA ILE A 108 -4.82 -17.33 8.85
C ILE A 108 -5.21 -18.80 9.03
N ILE A 109 -4.27 -19.73 8.82
CA ILE A 109 -4.50 -21.17 8.89
C ILE A 109 -4.57 -21.65 10.35
N ASP A 110 -3.86 -20.99 11.27
CA ASP A 110 -3.84 -21.39 12.69
C ASP A 110 -5.09 -20.93 13.48
N LEU A 111 -5.90 -20.03 12.92
CA LEU A 111 -7.21 -19.66 13.47
C LEU A 111 -8.33 -20.65 13.10
N SER A 112 -8.04 -21.67 12.28
CA SER A 112 -9.00 -22.69 11.87
C SER A 112 -8.79 -24.06 12.55
N LYS A 113 -7.99 -24.11 13.63
CA LYS A 113 -7.83 -25.27 14.51
C LYS A 113 -8.28 -24.93 15.92
#